data_AF-K7EX88-F1
#
_entry.id   AF-K7EX88-F1
#
_cell.length_a   1.000
_cell.length_b   1.000
_cell.length_c   1.000
_cell.angle_alpha   90.00
_cell.angle_beta   90.00
_cell.angle_gamma   90.00
#
_symmetry.space_group_name_H-M   'P 1'
#
loop_
_entity.id
_entity.type
_entity.pdbx_description
1 polymer ?
#
loop_
_entity_poly.entity_id
_entity_poly.type
_entity_poly.pdbx_seq_one_letter_code
_entity_poly.pdbx_strand_id
1 'polypeptide(L)'
;MILRKGRRETSTIEVMDFRKADFDKLRELVGKVPWEARLKGKTTEESWKYFKGTLLRAQKQTIPLCRKDRKYGKRPAWLNKEILHDLKIKKESYKKWKLGQLTKDEYRQATRECRGKIRKAKAQNEIKLATGIKGNKKTFYKYIKSKRKTKDRVGPLLSEEGEAVTGNLEMAEMLNDFFVSVFTEKSGGVPNVVNTSRERVSLEDRIHKEQVKNHLGKLDVSKSPGPDEMHPRILKELIEEVSEPLAMIFEKSWQTGEIPEDWKRANIVPIYKKGNKNNPGNYRPV
;
A
#
# COMPACT_ATOMS: atom_id res chain seq x y z
N MET A 1 -22.97 -23.01 -26.05
CA MET A 1 -23.47 -21.86 -25.26
C MET A 1 -22.34 -21.37 -24.34
N ILE A 2 -21.62 -20.31 -24.73
CA ILE A 2 -20.43 -19.84 -23.99
C ILE A 2 -20.91 -18.94 -22.85
N LEU A 3 -20.82 -19.44 -21.62
CA LEU A 3 -21.10 -18.69 -20.39
C LEU A 3 -20.22 -17.43 -20.35
N ARG A 4 -20.87 -16.26 -20.46
CA ARG A 4 -20.24 -14.96 -20.26
C ARG A 4 -19.77 -14.88 -18.81
N LYS A 5 -18.45 -14.94 -18.60
CA LYS A 5 -17.81 -14.66 -17.30
C LYS A 5 -18.39 -13.39 -16.69
N GLY A 6 -18.90 -13.54 -15.47
CA GLY A 6 -19.45 -12.47 -14.65
C GLY A 6 -18.58 -11.21 -14.66
N ARG A 7 -19.26 -10.07 -14.72
CA ARG A 7 -18.66 -8.74 -14.65
C ARG A 7 -17.93 -8.66 -13.31
N ARG A 8 -16.59 -8.60 -13.34
CA ARG A 8 -15.79 -8.34 -12.12
C ARG A 8 -16.26 -7.02 -11.52
N GLU A 9 -16.75 -7.05 -10.29
CA GLU A 9 -16.90 -5.85 -9.48
C GLU A 9 -15.55 -5.14 -9.44
N THR A 10 -15.50 -3.96 -10.04
CA THR A 10 -14.33 -3.11 -9.96
C THR A 10 -14.47 -2.29 -8.69
N SER A 11 -13.86 -2.76 -7.60
CA SER A 11 -13.65 -1.92 -6.43
C SER A 11 -12.84 -0.69 -6.87
N THR A 12 -13.48 0.48 -6.81
CA THR A 12 -12.83 1.75 -7.11
C THR A 12 -12.08 2.15 -5.87
N ILE A 13 -10.75 2.00 -5.90
CA ILE A 13 -9.90 2.38 -4.75
C ILE A 13 -9.66 3.88 -4.83
N GLU A 14 -10.16 4.60 -3.83
CA GLU A 14 -9.86 6.02 -3.61
C GLU A 14 -8.58 6.13 -2.78
N VAL A 15 -7.70 7.05 -3.16
CA VAL A 15 -6.41 7.27 -2.51
C VAL A 15 -6.17 8.77 -2.38
N MET A 16 -5.62 9.21 -1.24
CA MET A 16 -5.21 10.60 -1.03
C MET A 16 -4.27 11.10 -2.14
N ASP A 17 -4.63 12.22 -2.78
CA ASP A 17 -3.79 12.88 -3.78
C ASP A 17 -2.91 13.96 -3.13
N PHE A 18 -1.78 13.53 -2.58
CA PHE A 18 -0.82 14.44 -1.94
C PHE A 18 -0.23 15.52 -2.87
N ARG A 19 -0.45 15.45 -4.19
CA ARG A 19 -0.01 16.51 -5.12
C ARG A 19 -0.92 17.73 -5.09
N LYS A 20 -2.15 17.54 -4.61
CA LYS A 20 -3.18 18.58 -4.47
C LYS A 20 -3.51 18.85 -3.00
N ALA A 21 -2.68 18.36 -2.08
CA ALA A 21 -2.87 18.56 -0.65
C ALA A 21 -2.45 19.98 -0.26
N ASP A 22 -3.27 20.63 0.56
CA ASP A 22 -2.93 21.88 1.21
C ASP A 22 -2.31 21.60 2.58
N PHE A 23 -0.99 21.45 2.61
CA PHE A 23 -0.26 21.14 3.85
C PHE A 23 -0.18 22.32 4.80
N ASP A 24 -0.19 23.55 4.30
CA ASP A 24 -0.14 24.73 5.16
C ASP A 24 -1.47 24.90 5.90
N LYS A 25 -2.60 24.67 5.22
CA LYS A 25 -3.90 24.62 5.89
C LYS A 25 -3.99 23.47 6.87
N LEU A 26 -3.40 22.32 6.54
CA LEU A 26 -3.37 21.17 7.45
C LEU A 26 -2.57 21.48 8.73
N ARG A 27 -1.40 22.12 8.62
CA ARG A 27 -0.62 22.61 9.76
C ARG A 27 -1.40 23.62 10.58
N GLU A 28 -2.06 24.58 9.95
CA GLU A 28 -2.88 25.58 10.63
C GLU A 28 -4.02 24.94 11.45
N LEU A 29 -4.75 23.99 10.86
CA LEU A 29 -5.88 23.33 11.52
C LEU A 29 -5.44 22.49 12.73
N VAL A 30 -4.31 21.79 12.62
CA VAL A 30 -3.79 20.92 13.69
C VAL A 30 -3.05 21.74 14.75
N GLY A 31 -2.28 22.75 14.35
CA GLY A 31 -1.52 23.62 15.25
C GLY A 31 -2.39 24.56 16.11
N LYS A 32 -3.62 24.87 15.68
CA LYS A 32 -4.59 25.66 16.47
C LYS A 32 -5.25 24.88 17.60
N VAL A 33 -5.06 23.57 17.68
CA VAL A 33 -5.70 22.72 18.69
C VAL A 33 -4.96 22.89 20.02
N PRO A 34 -5.65 23.29 21.11
CA PRO A 34 -5.02 23.39 22.42
C PRO A 34 -4.87 21.99 23.03
N TRP A 35 -3.82 21.26 22.63
CA TRP A 35 -3.64 19.85 22.93
C TRP A 35 -3.59 19.58 24.43
N GLU A 36 -2.87 20.38 25.23
CA GLU A 36 -2.77 20.12 26.67
C GLU A 36 -4.14 20.18 27.34
N ALA A 37 -4.90 21.24 27.06
CA ALA A 37 -6.23 21.42 27.63
C ALA A 37 -7.20 20.32 27.17
N ARG A 38 -7.09 19.86 25.92
CA ARG A 38 -7.97 18.83 25.36
C ARG A 38 -7.61 17.42 25.79
N LEU A 39 -6.36 17.14 26.13
CA LEU A 39 -5.89 15.81 26.54
C LEU A 39 -5.83 15.64 28.07
N LYS A 40 -5.90 16.74 28.83
CA LYS A 40 -5.96 16.73 30.30
C LYS A 40 -7.20 15.96 30.79
N GLY A 41 -7.00 15.08 31.78
CA GLY A 41 -8.08 14.30 32.42
C GLY A 41 -8.67 13.15 31.62
N LYS A 42 -8.29 12.98 30.35
CA LYS A 42 -8.72 11.84 29.51
C LYS A 42 -7.90 10.59 29.78
N THR A 43 -8.45 9.41 29.54
CA THR A 43 -7.69 8.15 29.51
C THR A 43 -6.75 8.09 28.30
N THR A 44 -5.88 7.08 28.24
CA THR A 44 -4.98 6.87 27.09
C THR A 44 -5.78 6.65 25.80
N GLU A 45 -6.82 5.82 25.86
CA GLU A 45 -7.69 5.51 24.73
C GLU A 45 -8.49 6.73 24.25
N GLU A 46 -9.06 7.51 25.17
CA GLU A 46 -9.79 8.74 24.84
C GLU A 46 -8.88 9.81 24.23
N SER A 47 -7.66 9.93 24.75
CA SER A 47 -6.64 10.86 24.25
C SER A 47 -6.26 10.49 22.82
N TRP A 48 -6.02 9.20 22.56
CA TRP A 48 -5.73 8.67 21.23
C TRP A 48 -6.89 8.89 20.25
N LYS A 49 -8.12 8.52 20.62
CA LYS A 49 -9.31 8.74 19.79
C LYS A 49 -9.50 10.21 19.42
N TYR A 50 -9.29 11.10 20.37
CA TYR A 50 -9.39 12.54 20.13
C TYR A 50 -8.31 13.03 19.16
N PHE A 51 -7.05 12.62 19.36
CA PHE A 51 -5.93 12.93 18.47
C PHE A 51 -6.18 12.42 17.05
N LYS A 52 -6.42 11.12 16.89
CA LYS A 52 -6.71 10.48 15.61
C LYS A 52 -7.89 11.12 14.91
N GLY A 53 -9.00 11.32 15.62
CA GLY A 53 -10.21 11.92 15.05
C GLY A 53 -9.96 13.35 14.55
N THR A 54 -9.18 14.13 15.27
CA THR A 54 -8.82 15.50 14.87
C THR A 54 -7.94 15.50 13.62
N LEU A 55 -6.93 14.63 13.58
CA LEU A 55 -6.05 14.51 12.43
C LEU A 55 -6.83 14.05 11.19
N LEU A 56 -7.63 12.98 11.28
CA LEU A 56 -8.42 12.47 10.15
C LEU A 56 -9.44 13.50 9.64
N ARG A 57 -10.05 14.31 10.52
CA ARG A 57 -10.92 15.41 10.09
C ARG A 57 -10.16 16.47 9.30
N ALA A 58 -8.99 16.88 9.79
CA ALA A 58 -8.16 17.88 9.11
C ALA A 58 -7.67 17.34 7.75
N GLN A 59 -7.28 16.06 7.68
CA GLN A 59 -6.91 15.39 6.43
C GLN A 59 -8.03 15.41 5.40
N LYS A 60 -9.26 15.05 5.79
CA LYS A 60 -10.43 15.04 4.89
C LYS A 60 -10.74 16.43 4.30
N GLN A 61 -10.44 17.50 5.04
CA GLN A 61 -10.68 18.88 4.58
C GLN A 61 -9.61 19.39 3.61
N THR A 62 -8.37 18.93 3.76
CA THR A 62 -7.19 19.52 3.11
C THR A 62 -6.58 18.65 2.01
N ILE A 63 -6.92 17.35 2.00
CA ILE A 63 -6.34 16.38 1.08
C ILE A 63 -7.45 15.74 0.25
N PRO A 64 -7.57 16.11 -1.04
CA PRO A 64 -8.59 15.50 -1.90
C PRO A 64 -8.27 14.03 -2.18
N LEU A 65 -9.33 13.22 -2.27
CA LEU A 65 -9.22 11.85 -2.74
C LEU A 65 -9.19 11.83 -4.26
N CYS A 66 -8.31 11.00 -4.84
CA CYS A 66 -8.32 10.69 -6.25
C CYS A 66 -8.67 9.22 -6.48
N ARG A 67 -9.43 8.97 -7.54
CA ARG A 67 -9.71 7.61 -7.99
C ARG A 67 -8.50 7.08 -8.75
N LYS A 68 -7.99 5.92 -8.32
CA LYS A 68 -7.03 5.18 -9.15
C LYS A 68 -7.79 4.43 -10.24
N ASP A 69 -8.02 5.11 -11.35
CA ASP A 69 -8.53 4.47 -12.56
C ASP A 69 -7.55 3.40 -13.03
N ARG A 70 -7.92 2.11 -12.90
CA ARG A 70 -7.19 1.00 -13.55
C ARG A 70 -7.17 1.15 -15.08
N LYS A 71 -8.03 2.00 -15.64
CA LYS A 71 -8.16 2.23 -17.09
C LYS A 71 -6.89 2.81 -17.72
N TYR A 72 -6.14 3.62 -16.99
CA TYR A 72 -4.86 4.16 -17.48
C TYR A 72 -3.70 3.43 -16.82
N GLY A 73 -3.49 2.18 -17.22
CA GLY A 73 -2.20 1.53 -16.97
C GLY A 73 -1.08 2.47 -17.41
N LYS A 74 -0.05 2.63 -16.57
CA LYS A 74 1.12 3.46 -16.92
C LYS A 74 1.57 3.08 -18.34
N ARG A 75 1.76 4.10 -19.19
CA ARG A 75 2.21 3.87 -20.57
C ARG A 75 3.48 3.01 -20.53
N PRO A 76 3.56 1.93 -21.32
CA PRO A 76 4.77 1.13 -21.39
C PRO A 76 5.96 2.01 -21.76
N ALA A 77 7.14 1.73 -21.21
CA ALA A 77 8.34 2.55 -21.44
C ALA A 77 8.76 2.61 -22.92
N TRP A 78 8.39 1.62 -23.73
CA TRP A 78 8.64 1.60 -25.18
C TRP A 78 7.64 2.43 -26.00
N LEU A 79 6.56 2.94 -25.41
CA LEU A 79 5.50 3.65 -26.12
C LEU A 79 5.80 5.15 -26.21
N ASN A 80 6.24 5.61 -27.38
CA ASN A 80 6.51 7.02 -27.68
C ASN A 80 5.39 7.66 -28.55
N LYS A 81 5.50 8.98 -28.82
CA LYS A 81 4.50 9.73 -29.63
C LYS A 81 4.40 9.21 -31.08
N GLU A 82 5.51 8.78 -31.66
CA GLU A 82 5.56 8.24 -33.03
C GLU A 82 4.76 6.94 -33.15
N ILE A 83 4.96 5.99 -32.22
CA ILE A 83 4.21 4.73 -32.22
C ILE A 83 2.71 4.98 -31.97
N LEU A 84 2.35 5.98 -31.16
CA LEU A 84 0.95 6.38 -30.99
C LEU A 84 0.35 6.90 -32.30
N HIS A 85 1.11 7.68 -33.06
CA HIS A 85 0.71 8.14 -34.39
C HIS A 85 0.53 6.97 -35.35
N ASP A 86 1.47 6.03 -35.42
CA ASP A 86 1.37 4.85 -36.28
C ASP A 86 0.19 3.93 -35.89
N LEU A 87 -0.11 3.81 -34.59
CA LEU A 87 -1.29 3.08 -34.11
C LEU A 87 -2.60 3.75 -34.55
N LYS A 88 -2.62 5.09 -34.61
CA LYS A 88 -3.76 5.86 -35.14
C LYS A 88 -3.91 5.62 -36.64
N ILE A 89 -2.83 5.75 -37.41
CA ILE A 89 -2.81 5.44 -38.85
C ILE A 89 -3.35 4.03 -39.10
N LYS A 90 -2.80 3.02 -38.41
CA LYS A 90 -3.25 1.63 -38.55
C LYS A 90 -4.75 1.46 -38.30
N LYS A 91 -5.29 2.15 -37.28
CA LYS A 91 -6.71 2.12 -36.93
C LYS A 91 -7.57 2.80 -38.01
N GLU A 92 -7.10 3.92 -38.56
CA GLU A 92 -7.78 4.65 -39.63
C GLU A 92 -7.73 3.87 -40.95
N SER A 93 -6.59 3.29 -41.32
CA SER A 93 -6.46 2.42 -42.49
C SER A 93 -7.39 1.21 -42.41
N TYR A 94 -7.59 0.61 -41.23
CA TYR A 94 -8.57 -0.46 -41.05
C TYR A 94 -10.01 0.01 -41.33
N LYS A 95 -10.37 1.20 -40.86
CA LYS A 95 -11.71 1.79 -41.12
C LYS A 95 -11.90 2.08 -42.60
N LYS A 96 -10.92 2.71 -43.25
CA LYS A 96 -10.97 3.03 -44.69
C LYS A 96 -11.05 1.77 -45.56
N TRP A 97 -10.27 0.74 -45.23
CA TRP A 97 -10.36 -0.57 -45.89
C TRP A 97 -11.75 -1.21 -45.73
N LYS A 98 -12.33 -1.13 -44.52
CA LYS A 98 -13.70 -1.63 -44.28
C LYS A 98 -14.78 -0.88 -45.04
N LEU A 99 -14.54 0.40 -45.35
CA LEU A 99 -15.42 1.26 -46.15
C LEU A 99 -15.14 1.18 -47.67
N GLY A 100 -14.21 0.33 -48.11
CA GLY A 100 -13.83 0.20 -49.53
C GLY A 100 -12.99 1.37 -50.08
N GLN A 101 -12.58 2.32 -49.23
CA GLN A 101 -11.83 3.52 -49.61
C GLN A 101 -10.31 3.31 -49.68
N LEU A 102 -9.85 2.10 -49.35
CA LEU A 102 -8.44 1.74 -49.30
C LEU A 102 -8.28 0.27 -49.70
N THR A 103 -7.22 -0.04 -50.44
CA THR A 103 -6.92 -1.42 -50.80
C THR A 103 -6.49 -2.23 -49.57
N LYS A 104 -6.66 -3.55 -49.65
CA LYS A 104 -6.25 -4.48 -48.58
C LYS A 104 -4.73 -4.43 -48.34
N ASP A 105 -3.95 -4.14 -49.38
CA ASP A 105 -2.49 -4.15 -49.30
C ASP A 105 -1.92 -2.88 -48.66
N GLU A 106 -2.53 -1.72 -48.91
CA GLU A 106 -2.20 -0.48 -48.18
C GLU A 106 -2.48 -0.60 -46.68
N TYR A 107 -3.61 -1.21 -46.29
CA TYR A 107 -3.88 -1.52 -44.87
C TYR A 107 -2.84 -2.49 -44.27
N ARG A 108 -2.46 -3.52 -45.03
CA ARG A 108 -1.43 -4.49 -44.60
C ARG A 108 -0.08 -3.82 -44.44
N GLN A 109 0.29 -2.89 -45.32
CA GLN A 109 1.52 -2.12 -45.24
C GLN A 109 1.56 -1.26 -43.96
N ALA A 110 0.54 -0.43 -43.73
CA ALA A 110 0.43 0.37 -42.50
C ALA A 110 0.48 -0.51 -41.23
N THR A 111 -0.13 -1.70 -41.29
CA THR A 111 -0.07 -2.67 -40.19
C THR A 111 1.34 -3.25 -39.99
N ARG A 112 2.05 -3.60 -41.06
CA ARG A 112 3.42 -4.15 -41.01
C ARG A 112 4.41 -3.13 -40.47
N GLU A 113 4.35 -1.89 -40.94
CA GLU A 113 5.21 -0.78 -40.50
C GLU A 113 5.01 -0.49 -39.01
N CYS A 114 3.76 -0.29 -38.58
CA CYS A 114 3.42 -0.09 -37.17
C CYS A 114 3.91 -1.25 -36.29
N ARG A 115 3.69 -2.52 -36.71
CA ARG A 115 4.18 -3.70 -35.98
C ARG A 115 5.71 -3.80 -35.97
N GLY A 116 6.38 -3.36 -37.02
CA GLY A 116 7.84 -3.31 -37.12
C GLY A 116 8.43 -2.33 -36.11
N LYS A 117 7.93 -1.09 -36.08
CA LYS A 117 8.35 -0.05 -35.13
C LYS A 117 8.09 -0.46 -33.68
N ILE A 118 6.93 -1.05 -33.38
CA ILE A 118 6.64 -1.59 -32.03
C ILE A 118 7.65 -2.66 -31.61
N ARG A 119 8.02 -3.57 -32.51
CA ARG A 119 9.01 -4.62 -32.22
C ARG A 119 10.38 -4.01 -31.92
N LYS A 120 10.85 -3.08 -32.77
CA LYS A 120 12.13 -2.37 -32.56
C LYS A 120 12.16 -1.63 -31.22
N ALA A 121 11.12 -0.87 -30.90
CA ALA A 121 11.05 -0.11 -29.65
C ALA A 121 11.01 -1.00 -28.40
N LYS A 122 10.31 -2.15 -28.47
CA LYS A 122 10.33 -3.13 -27.38
C LYS A 122 11.72 -3.72 -27.16
N ALA A 123 12.39 -4.13 -28.24
CA ALA A 123 13.74 -4.68 -28.17
C ALA A 123 14.75 -3.66 -27.63
N GLN A 124 14.71 -2.42 -28.11
CA GLN A 124 15.55 -1.32 -27.59
C GLN A 124 15.32 -1.06 -26.11
N ASN A 125 14.06 -1.06 -25.67
CA ASN A 125 13.75 -0.92 -24.25
C ASN A 125 14.29 -2.09 -23.40
N GLU A 126 14.22 -3.32 -23.91
CA GLU A 126 14.80 -4.50 -23.23
C GLU A 126 16.33 -4.42 -23.14
N ILE A 127 17.00 -4.03 -24.22
CA ILE A 127 18.45 -3.80 -24.24
C ILE A 127 18.84 -2.71 -23.24
N LYS A 128 18.11 -1.59 -23.20
CA LYS A 128 18.33 -0.50 -22.24
C LYS A 128 18.17 -0.97 -20.80
N LEU A 129 17.16 -1.80 -20.53
CA LEU A 129 16.94 -2.37 -19.20
C LEU A 129 18.05 -3.34 -18.79
N ALA A 130 18.55 -4.16 -19.72
CA ALA A 130 19.63 -5.11 -19.48
C ALA A 130 20.99 -4.43 -19.26
N THR A 131 21.32 -3.45 -20.09
CA THR A 131 22.56 -2.65 -19.95
C THR A 131 22.55 -1.78 -18.70
N GLY A 132 21.38 -1.24 -18.32
CA GLY A 132 21.19 -0.41 -17.13
C GLY A 132 21.09 -1.16 -15.79
N ILE A 133 21.24 -2.50 -15.75
CA ILE A 133 21.06 -3.29 -14.52
C ILE A 133 21.99 -2.83 -13.40
N LYS A 134 23.25 -2.51 -13.71
CA LYS A 134 24.25 -2.10 -12.72
C LYS A 134 23.82 -0.83 -11.96
N GLY A 135 23.18 0.12 -12.64
CA GLY A 135 22.70 1.37 -12.03
C GLY A 135 21.28 1.33 -11.48
N ASN A 136 20.37 0.54 -12.06
CA ASN A 136 18.96 0.51 -11.65
C ASN A 136 18.32 -0.89 -11.69
N LYS A 137 18.78 -1.76 -10.79
CA LYS A 137 18.25 -3.13 -10.59
C LYS A 137 16.72 -3.14 -10.43
N LYS A 138 16.14 -2.14 -9.75
CA LYS A 138 14.69 -2.05 -9.47
C LYS A 138 13.85 -1.99 -10.75
N THR A 139 14.26 -1.20 -11.74
CA THR A 139 13.53 -1.11 -13.03
C THR A 139 13.55 -2.41 -13.82
N PHE A 140 14.68 -3.12 -13.80
CA PHE A 140 14.83 -4.40 -14.48
C PHE A 140 13.93 -5.47 -13.84
N TYR A 141 14.02 -5.69 -12.53
CA TYR A 141 13.18 -6.69 -11.85
C TYR A 141 11.69 -6.35 -11.92
N LYS A 142 11.33 -5.06 -11.94
CA LYS A 142 9.96 -4.63 -12.21
C LYS A 142 9.48 -5.03 -13.61
N TYR A 143 10.33 -4.88 -14.63
CA TYR A 143 10.04 -5.34 -15.98
C TYR A 143 9.84 -6.85 -16.04
N ILE A 144 10.77 -7.63 -15.47
CA ILE A 144 10.66 -9.10 -15.38
C ILE A 144 9.37 -9.52 -14.67
N LYS A 145 9.05 -8.91 -13.52
CA LYS A 145 7.81 -9.20 -12.79
C LYS A 145 6.56 -8.94 -13.63
N SER A 146 6.58 -7.90 -14.47
CA SER A 146 5.45 -7.59 -15.38
C SER A 146 5.26 -8.62 -16.51
N LYS A 147 6.31 -9.38 -16.85
CA LYS A 147 6.28 -10.42 -17.89
C LYS A 147 5.90 -11.80 -17.36
N ARG A 148 5.97 -12.02 -16.05
CA ARG A 148 5.57 -13.28 -15.42
C ARG A 148 4.04 -13.45 -15.54
N LYS A 149 3.61 -14.63 -15.97
CA LYS A 149 2.18 -14.99 -16.11
C LYS A 149 1.51 -15.19 -14.74
N THR A 150 2.27 -15.69 -13.77
CA THR A 150 1.82 -15.92 -12.40
C THR A 150 1.76 -14.59 -11.65
N LYS A 151 0.57 -14.25 -11.16
CA LYS A 151 0.40 -13.15 -10.22
C LYS A 151 0.61 -13.68 -8.80
N ASP A 152 1.21 -12.86 -7.94
CA ASP A 152 1.29 -13.10 -6.50
C ASP A 152 -0.12 -12.89 -5.92
N ARG A 153 -1.01 -13.85 -6.12
CA ARG A 153 -2.30 -13.91 -5.48
C ARG A 153 -2.33 -15.14 -4.60
N VAL A 154 -2.98 -15.01 -3.45
CA VAL A 154 -3.41 -16.17 -2.68
C VAL A 154 -4.31 -16.98 -3.61
N GLY A 155 -3.92 -18.24 -3.82
CA GLY A 155 -4.71 -19.19 -4.60
C GLY A 155 -5.86 -19.73 -3.75
N PRO A 156 -6.76 -20.54 -4.34
CA PRO A 156 -7.69 -21.33 -3.55
C PRO A 156 -6.94 -22.08 -2.45
N LEU A 157 -7.44 -22.00 -1.23
CA LEU A 157 -6.88 -22.74 -0.11
C LEU A 157 -7.64 -24.06 0.04
N LEU A 158 -6.97 -25.08 0.57
CA LEU A 158 -7.61 -26.35 0.90
C LEU A 158 -7.91 -26.36 2.39
N SER A 159 -9.17 -26.66 2.75
CA SER A 159 -9.55 -26.96 4.11
C SER A 159 -8.94 -28.29 4.58
N GLU A 160 -9.10 -28.61 5.86
CA GLU A 160 -8.63 -29.89 6.42
C GLU A 160 -9.36 -31.08 5.78
N GLU A 161 -10.61 -30.88 5.36
CA GLU A 161 -11.47 -31.83 4.66
C GLU A 161 -11.12 -31.96 3.17
N GLY A 162 -10.15 -31.18 2.67
CA GLY A 162 -9.72 -31.20 1.27
C GLY A 162 -10.61 -30.38 0.33
N GLU A 163 -11.52 -29.57 0.86
CA GLU A 163 -12.38 -28.71 0.05
C GLU A 163 -11.65 -27.43 -0.38
N ALA A 164 -11.87 -27.01 -1.63
CA ALA A 164 -11.23 -25.83 -2.19
C ALA A 164 -12.00 -24.55 -1.83
N VAL A 165 -11.48 -23.79 -0.87
CA VAL A 165 -12.00 -22.49 -0.47
C VAL A 165 -11.52 -21.42 -1.46
N THR A 166 -12.47 -20.71 -2.06
CA THR A 166 -12.21 -19.70 -3.10
C THR A 166 -12.71 -18.30 -2.74
N GLY A 167 -13.55 -18.18 -1.70
CA GLY A 167 -14.02 -16.89 -1.20
C GLY A 167 -12.90 -16.09 -0.55
N ASN A 168 -12.77 -14.79 -0.85
CA ASN A 168 -11.71 -13.97 -0.27
C ASN A 168 -11.80 -13.84 1.26
N LEU A 169 -13.02 -13.79 1.79
CA LEU A 169 -13.27 -13.70 3.23
C LEU A 169 -12.90 -15.02 3.91
N GLU A 170 -13.48 -16.13 3.43
CA GLU A 170 -13.21 -17.48 3.93
C GLU A 170 -11.72 -17.83 3.87
N MET A 171 -11.02 -17.47 2.78
CA MET A 171 -9.58 -17.67 2.67
C MET A 171 -8.80 -16.83 3.70
N ALA A 172 -9.27 -15.62 4.02
CA ALA A 172 -8.63 -14.76 5.02
C ALA A 172 -8.84 -15.30 6.44
N GLU A 173 -10.04 -15.80 6.74
CA GLU A 173 -10.38 -16.47 8.00
C GLU A 173 -9.53 -17.73 8.17
N MET A 174 -9.49 -18.62 7.16
CA MET A 174 -8.65 -19.83 7.21
C MET A 174 -7.17 -19.53 7.44
N LEU A 175 -6.63 -18.48 6.80
CA LEU A 175 -5.25 -18.05 7.05
C LEU A 175 -5.07 -17.51 8.46
N ASN A 176 -6.04 -16.74 8.96
CA ASN A 176 -6.01 -16.20 10.31
C ASN A 176 -6.04 -17.32 11.36
N ASP A 177 -6.95 -18.29 11.21
CA ASP A 177 -7.07 -19.43 12.12
C ASP A 177 -5.78 -20.24 12.17
N PHE A 178 -5.17 -20.49 11.01
CA PHE A 178 -3.85 -21.12 10.94
C PHE A 178 -2.76 -20.27 11.59
N PHE A 179 -2.74 -18.95 11.36
CA PHE A 179 -1.74 -18.08 11.97
C PHE A 179 -1.88 -18.02 13.48
N VAL A 180 -3.10 -18.02 14.01
CA VAL A 180 -3.37 -18.08 15.45
C VAL A 180 -2.93 -19.42 16.02
N SER A 181 -3.21 -20.54 15.35
CA SER A 181 -2.88 -21.88 15.87
C SER A 181 -1.38 -22.16 16.00
N VAL A 182 -0.53 -21.49 15.20
CA VAL A 182 0.93 -21.60 15.33
C VAL A 182 1.52 -20.71 16.43
N PHE A 183 0.75 -19.79 17.00
CA PHE A 183 1.20 -19.03 18.17
C PHE A 183 1.06 -19.89 19.42
N THR A 184 2.14 -20.02 20.18
CA THR A 184 2.11 -20.64 21.50
C THR A 184 1.39 -19.72 22.48
N GLU A 185 0.28 -20.18 23.07
CA GLU A 185 -0.27 -19.52 24.24
C GLU A 185 0.75 -19.58 25.38
N LYS A 186 1.09 -18.42 25.95
CA LYS A 186 1.90 -18.38 27.17
C LYS A 186 1.00 -18.79 28.34
N SER A 187 0.88 -20.09 28.55
CA SER A 187 0.16 -20.70 29.69
C SER A 187 0.98 -20.68 30.99
N GLY A 188 2.24 -20.25 30.94
CA GLY A 188 3.00 -19.87 32.12
C GLY A 188 2.81 -18.39 32.41
N GLY A 189 2.48 -18.04 33.67
CA GLY A 189 2.38 -16.66 34.13
C GLY A 189 3.55 -15.77 33.69
N VAL A 190 3.36 -14.45 33.74
CA VAL A 190 4.33 -13.44 33.30
C VAL A 190 5.75 -13.91 33.67
N PRO A 191 6.63 -14.15 32.66
CA PRO A 191 7.99 -14.60 32.94
C PRO A 191 8.59 -13.66 33.98
N ASN A 192 9.23 -14.20 35.01
CA ASN A 192 9.94 -13.39 35.97
C ASN A 192 11.04 -12.66 35.20
N VAL A 193 10.79 -11.40 34.80
CA VAL A 193 11.73 -10.60 34.03
C VAL A 193 12.83 -10.21 34.99
N VAL A 194 13.84 -11.07 35.12
CA VAL A 194 15.08 -10.71 35.79
C VAL A 194 15.76 -9.72 34.86
N ASN A 195 15.57 -8.42 35.12
CA ASN A 195 16.28 -7.33 34.44
C ASN A 195 17.79 -7.53 34.63
N THR A 196 18.44 -8.14 33.65
CA THR A 196 19.89 -8.34 33.62
C THR A 196 20.64 -7.13 33.08
N SER A 197 19.93 -6.10 32.60
CA SER A 197 20.53 -4.79 32.25
C SER A 197 20.68 -3.93 33.51
N ARG A 198 21.91 -3.43 33.74
CA ARG A 198 22.21 -2.49 34.83
C ARG A 198 21.58 -1.10 34.64
N GLU A 199 21.10 -0.79 33.44
CA GLU A 199 20.30 0.40 33.18
C GLU A 199 18.83 0.06 33.38
N ARG A 200 18.29 0.41 34.55
CA ARG A 200 16.85 0.53 34.72
C ARG A 200 16.43 1.77 33.96
N VAL A 201 15.63 1.63 32.90
CA VAL A 201 14.84 2.76 32.40
C VAL A 201 13.91 3.13 33.55
N SER A 202 14.09 4.32 34.13
CA SER A 202 13.28 4.71 35.27
C SER A 202 11.86 4.98 34.77
N LEU A 203 10.84 4.67 35.59
CA LEU A 203 9.49 5.19 35.35
C LEU A 203 9.45 6.72 35.45
N GLU A 204 10.53 7.34 35.93
CA GLU A 204 10.75 8.79 35.97
C GLU A 204 11.25 9.36 34.63
N ASP A 205 11.67 8.51 33.69
CA ASP A 205 12.13 8.94 32.37
C ASP A 205 10.92 9.36 31.52
N ARG A 206 10.61 10.66 31.57
CA ARG A 206 9.53 11.27 30.80
C ARG A 206 9.80 11.16 29.30
N ILE A 207 8.75 10.85 28.54
CA ILE A 207 8.80 10.88 27.08
C ILE A 207 8.73 12.33 26.62
N HIS A 208 9.83 12.80 26.04
CA HIS A 208 9.97 14.17 25.55
C HIS A 208 9.51 14.31 24.10
N LYS A 209 8.95 15.48 23.76
CA LYS A 209 8.51 15.78 22.39
C LYS A 209 9.65 15.69 21.38
N GLU A 210 10.88 16.02 21.78
CA GLU A 210 12.07 15.94 20.92
C GLU A 210 12.38 14.49 20.52
N GLN A 211 12.15 13.52 21.40
CA GLN A 211 12.31 12.10 21.09
C GLN A 211 11.27 11.68 20.05
N VAL A 212 10.00 12.05 20.26
CA VAL A 212 8.90 11.76 19.32
C VAL A 212 9.19 12.40 17.96
N LYS A 213 9.58 13.67 17.93
CA LYS A 213 9.98 14.40 16.74
C LYS A 213 11.10 13.67 15.97
N ASN A 214 12.14 13.24 16.66
CA ASN A 214 13.24 12.49 16.04
C ASN A 214 12.78 11.17 15.41
N HIS A 215 11.84 10.45 16.04
CA HIS A 215 11.26 9.22 15.50
C HIS A 215 10.35 9.49 14.30
N LEU A 216 9.49 10.51 14.37
CA LEU A 216 8.64 10.93 13.24
C LEU A 216 9.48 11.36 12.02
N GLY A 217 10.60 12.03 12.24
CA GLY A 217 11.53 12.43 11.17
C GLY A 217 12.13 11.25 10.41
N LYS A 218 12.23 10.08 11.04
CA LYS A 218 12.76 8.84 10.45
C LYS A 218 11.70 8.04 9.68
N LEU A 219 10.42 8.44 9.70
CA LEU A 219 9.37 7.74 8.98
C LEU A 219 9.61 7.73 7.46
N ASP A 220 9.38 6.57 6.85
CA ASP A 220 9.37 6.39 5.40
C ASP A 220 8.01 6.80 4.83
N VAL A 221 7.98 7.96 4.18
CA VAL A 221 6.78 8.56 3.57
C VAL A 221 6.17 7.72 2.44
N SER A 222 6.88 6.71 1.94
CA SER A 222 6.40 5.82 0.87
C SER A 222 5.59 4.62 1.37
N LYS A 223 5.52 4.42 2.68
CA LYS A 223 4.76 3.33 3.31
C LYS A 223 3.27 3.63 3.33
N SER A 224 2.47 2.56 3.33
CA SER A 224 1.01 2.63 3.43
C SER A 224 0.58 3.00 4.84
N PRO A 225 -0.60 3.64 5.02
CA PRO A 225 -1.20 3.82 6.33
C PRO A 225 -1.58 2.47 6.96
N GLY A 226 -1.61 2.42 8.29
CA GLY A 226 -2.07 1.28 9.07
C GLY A 226 -3.61 1.22 9.17
N PRO A 227 -4.14 0.36 10.07
CA PRO A 227 -5.57 0.34 10.39
C PRO A 227 -6.05 1.64 11.07
N ASP A 228 -5.11 2.48 11.53
CA ASP A 228 -5.36 3.83 12.02
C ASP A 228 -5.63 4.86 10.91
N GLU A 229 -5.47 4.47 9.63
CA GLU A 229 -5.61 5.32 8.44
C GLU A 229 -4.63 6.49 8.38
N MET A 230 -3.65 6.57 9.28
CA MET A 230 -2.71 7.69 9.34
C MET A 230 -1.55 7.45 8.39
N HIS A 231 -1.44 8.30 7.36
CA HIS A 231 -0.36 8.16 6.38
C HIS A 231 0.97 8.69 6.96
N PRO A 232 2.09 7.95 6.86
CA PRO A 232 3.39 8.39 7.38
C PRO A 232 3.84 9.75 6.85
N ARG A 233 3.52 10.03 5.58
CA ARG A 233 3.72 11.36 4.99
C ARG A 233 3.05 12.47 5.79
N ILE A 234 1.81 12.29 6.25
CA ILE A 234 1.08 13.33 6.98
C ILE A 234 1.71 13.57 8.35
N LEU A 235 2.07 12.49 9.05
CA LEU A 235 2.77 12.59 10.34
C LEU A 235 4.13 13.31 10.21
N LYS A 236 4.82 13.12 9.08
CA LYS A 236 6.10 13.77 8.81
C LYS A 236 5.95 15.25 8.42
N GLU A 237 4.88 15.60 7.71
CA GLU A 237 4.57 17.00 7.33
C GLU A 237 4.08 17.83 8.52
N LEU A 238 3.50 17.18 9.54
CA LEU A 238 2.97 17.80 10.76
C LEU A 238 3.85 17.55 11.99
N ILE A 239 5.15 17.39 11.77
CA ILE A 239 6.08 16.94 12.80
C ILE A 239 6.09 17.89 14.01
N GLU A 240 5.98 19.20 13.80
CA GLU A 240 5.98 20.18 14.88
C GLU A 240 4.67 20.14 15.66
N GLU A 241 3.55 20.01 14.95
CA GLU A 241 2.20 20.11 15.51
C GLU A 241 1.76 18.83 16.24
N VAL A 242 2.29 17.67 15.85
CA VAL A 242 1.87 16.36 16.41
C VAL A 242 2.84 15.77 17.42
N SER A 243 4.09 16.26 17.50
CA SER A 243 5.09 15.68 18.41
C SER A 243 4.71 15.81 19.87
N GLU A 244 4.20 16.98 20.28
CA GLU A 244 3.78 17.25 21.65
C GLU A 244 2.55 16.44 22.09
N PRO A 245 1.41 16.43 21.36
CA PRO A 245 0.27 15.61 21.76
C PRO A 245 0.60 14.11 21.74
N LEU A 246 1.43 13.63 20.82
CA LEU A 246 1.87 12.23 20.82
C LEU A 246 2.74 11.90 22.02
N ALA A 247 3.69 12.76 22.41
CA ALA A 247 4.50 12.57 23.61
C ALA A 247 3.61 12.45 24.86
N MET A 248 2.59 13.31 24.98
CA MET A 248 1.62 13.23 26.08
C MET A 248 0.84 11.91 26.10
N ILE A 249 0.45 11.38 24.93
CA ILE A 249 -0.29 10.12 24.84
C ILE A 249 0.64 8.92 25.15
N PHE A 250 1.87 8.93 24.64
CA PHE A 250 2.85 7.90 24.95
C PHE A 250 3.20 7.87 26.44
N GLU A 251 3.42 9.05 27.04
CA GLU A 251 3.68 9.17 28.47
C GLU A 251 2.52 8.59 29.28
N LYS A 252 1.28 8.92 28.91
CA LYS A 252 0.09 8.39 29.58
C LYS A 252 0.00 6.87 29.45
N SER A 253 0.24 6.34 28.26
CA SER A 253 0.28 4.89 28.01
C SER A 253 1.36 4.19 28.85
N TRP A 254 2.53 4.83 28.98
CA TRP A 254 3.64 4.32 29.79
C TRP A 254 3.29 4.29 31.28
N GLN A 255 2.69 5.36 31.81
CA GLN A 255 2.33 5.48 33.21
C GLN A 255 1.16 4.57 33.62
N THR A 256 0.13 4.45 32.78
CA THR A 256 -1.06 3.65 33.11
C THR A 256 -0.95 2.19 32.71
N GLY A 257 0.01 1.83 31.85
CA GLY A 257 0.08 0.51 31.22
C GLY A 257 -1.05 0.24 30.23
N GLU A 258 -1.87 1.24 29.91
CA GLU A 258 -2.96 1.11 28.94
C GLU A 258 -2.45 1.35 27.52
N ILE A 259 -2.84 0.49 26.58
CA ILE A 259 -2.51 0.62 25.16
C ILE A 259 -3.79 0.89 24.38
N PRO A 260 -3.84 1.93 23.52
CA PRO A 260 -4.97 2.18 22.65
C PRO A 260 -5.33 1.00 21.76
N GLU A 261 -6.62 0.83 21.47
CA GLU A 261 -7.08 -0.35 20.75
C GLU A 261 -6.56 -0.40 19.31
N ASP A 262 -6.40 0.75 18.66
CA ASP A 262 -5.78 0.82 17.34
C ASP A 262 -4.34 0.33 17.32
N TRP A 263 -3.58 0.49 18.40
CA TRP A 263 -2.17 0.05 18.47
C TRP A 263 -2.06 -1.47 18.62
N LYS A 264 -3.13 -2.14 19.06
CA LYS A 264 -3.23 -3.60 19.14
C LYS A 264 -3.67 -4.23 17.82
N ARG A 265 -4.09 -3.42 16.84
CA ARG A 265 -4.60 -3.88 15.55
C ARG A 265 -3.53 -3.76 14.48
N ALA A 266 -3.48 -4.75 13.58
CA ALA A 266 -2.58 -4.73 12.43
C ALA A 266 -3.30 -5.25 11.19
N ASN A 267 -2.91 -4.72 10.02
CA ASN A 267 -3.35 -5.25 8.73
C ASN A 267 -2.41 -6.40 8.34
N ILE A 268 -2.90 -7.63 8.38
CA ILE A 268 -2.10 -8.81 8.03
C ILE A 268 -2.18 -9.07 6.52
N VAL A 269 -1.02 -9.14 5.86
CA VAL A 269 -0.92 -9.52 4.45
C VAL A 269 -0.23 -10.89 4.35
N PRO A 270 -0.95 -11.95 3.93
CA PRO A 270 -0.35 -13.27 3.76
C PRO A 270 0.62 -13.26 2.57
N ILE A 271 1.90 -13.54 2.84
CA ILE A 271 2.92 -13.67 1.79
C ILE A 271 3.30 -15.14 1.62
N TYR A 272 3.09 -15.67 0.43
CA TYR A 272 3.51 -17.02 0.08
C TYR A 272 5.03 -17.20 0.21
N LYS A 273 5.44 -18.28 0.88
CA LYS A 273 6.84 -18.66 1.11
C LYS A 273 7.32 -19.65 0.03
N LYS A 274 6.91 -20.92 0.12
CA LYS A 274 7.33 -22.06 -0.74
C LYS A 274 6.32 -23.22 -0.62
N GLY A 275 6.46 -24.29 -1.41
CA GLY A 275 5.59 -25.47 -1.31
C GLY A 275 4.22 -25.33 -1.98
N ASN A 276 3.23 -26.11 -1.56
CA ASN A 276 1.88 -26.03 -2.13
C ASN A 276 1.20 -24.70 -1.75
N LYS A 277 0.77 -23.92 -2.75
CA LYS A 277 0.07 -22.64 -2.55
C LYS A 277 -1.32 -22.78 -1.93
N ASN A 278 -1.90 -23.97 -1.98
CA ASN A 278 -3.22 -24.20 -1.41
C ASN A 278 -3.15 -24.51 0.10
N ASN A 279 -1.95 -24.71 0.65
CA ASN A 279 -1.77 -24.96 2.07
C ASN A 279 -1.53 -23.62 2.81
N PRO A 280 -2.37 -23.27 3.82
CA PRO A 280 -2.20 -22.07 4.65
C PRO A 280 -0.82 -21.95 5.32
N GLY A 281 -0.21 -23.08 5.72
CA GLY A 281 1.12 -23.12 6.36
C GLY A 281 2.28 -22.67 5.49
N ASN A 282 2.04 -22.55 4.18
CA ASN A 282 3.03 -22.04 3.24
C ASN A 282 2.99 -20.51 3.08
N TYR A 283 2.25 -19.80 3.94
CA TYR A 283 2.20 -18.35 4.01
C TYR A 283 2.87 -17.80 5.29
N ARG A 284 3.31 -16.55 5.28
CA ARG A 284 3.67 -15.78 6.49
C ARG A 284 2.67 -14.63 6.67
N PRO A 285 2.25 -14.34 7.91
CA PRO A 285 1.65 -13.07 8.25
C PRO A 285 2.75 -11.99 8.22
N VAL A 286 2.51 -10.88 7.53
CA VAL A 286 3.36 -9.67 7.52
C VAL A 286 2.48 -8.46 7.75
#